data_AF-A0A9D1LS92-F1
#
_entry.id   AF-A0A9D1LS92-F1
#
_cell.length_a   1.000
_cell.length_b   1.000
_cell.length_c   1.000
_cell.angle_alpha   90.00
_cell.angle_beta   90.00
_cell.angle_gamma   90.00
#
_symmetry.space_group_name_H-M   'P 1'
#
loop_
_entity.id
_entity.type
_entity.pdbx_description
1 polymer ?
#
loop_
_entity_poly.entity_id
_entity_poly.type
_entity_poly.pdbx_seq_one_letter_code
_entity_poly.pdbx_strand_id
1 'polypeptide(L)'
;MKIKMIDGLEARLAQSADAESLGERHWALDLYNAEPPLTLEIEFSKHGLEVTAAAELRFSEELDGYYMAERVTDAERVRAALLDWMQG
;
A
#
# COMPACT_ATOMS: atom_id res chain seq x y z
N MET A 1 11.18 0.00 2.25
CA MET A 1 11.38 -1.33 2.87
C MET A 1 11.18 -2.39 1.81
N LYS A 2 11.97 -3.47 1.83
CA LYS A 2 11.89 -4.52 0.81
C LYS A 2 10.86 -5.57 1.20
N ILE A 3 10.03 -5.97 0.24
CA ILE A 3 9.03 -7.01 0.43
C ILE A 3 9.22 -8.07 -0.65
N LYS A 4 8.94 -9.34 -0.32
CA LYS A 4 8.93 -10.41 -1.32
C LYS A 4 7.91 -10.08 -2.41
N MET A 5 8.25 -10.39 -3.66
CA MET A 5 7.36 -10.18 -4.79
C MET A 5 6.02 -10.88 -4.58
N ILE A 6 4.95 -10.20 -4.99
CA ILE A 6 3.59 -10.70 -5.02
C ILE A 6 3.18 -10.78 -6.49
N ASP A 7 2.95 -11.99 -6.98
CA ASP A 7 2.59 -12.22 -8.38
C ASP A 7 1.26 -11.53 -8.71
N GLY A 8 1.23 -10.81 -9.84
CA GLY A 8 0.03 -10.09 -10.30
C GLY A 8 -0.23 -8.75 -9.62
N LEU A 9 0.55 -8.35 -8.62
CA LEU A 9 0.32 -7.09 -7.89
C LEU A 9 0.35 -5.86 -8.81
N GLU A 10 1.34 -5.75 -9.69
CA GLU A 10 1.47 -4.61 -10.63
C GLU A 10 0.26 -4.52 -11.57
N ALA A 11 -0.23 -5.67 -12.06
CA ALA A 11 -1.41 -5.72 -12.92
C ALA A 11 -2.70 -5.34 -12.17
N ARG A 12 -2.82 -5.75 -10.89
CA ARG A 12 -3.95 -5.40 -10.04
C ARG A 12 -3.98 -3.90 -9.70
N LEU A 13 -2.82 -3.33 -9.35
CA LEU A 13 -2.67 -1.88 -9.13
C LEU A 13 -3.16 -1.10 -10.35
N ALA A 14 -2.72 -1.47 -11.55
CA ALA A 14 -3.11 -0.80 -12.78
C ALA A 14 -4.62 -0.85 -13.12
N GLN A 15 -5.40 -1.71 -12.44
CA GLN A 15 -6.83 -1.87 -12.64
C GLN A 15 -7.66 -1.36 -11.46
N SER A 16 -7.03 -0.95 -10.36
CA SER A 16 -7.72 -0.52 -9.15
C SER A 16 -7.97 0.98 -9.15
N ALA A 17 -9.16 1.39 -8.66
CA ALA A 17 -9.47 2.80 -8.41
C ALA A 17 -8.80 3.32 -7.12
N ASP A 18 -8.43 2.44 -6.20
CA ASP A 18 -7.74 2.78 -4.95
C ASP A 18 -6.22 2.95 -5.12
N ALA A 19 -5.72 2.71 -6.34
CA ALA A 19 -4.31 2.85 -6.68
C ALA A 19 -4.12 4.04 -7.63
N GLU A 20 -3.14 4.88 -7.32
CA GLU A 20 -2.73 6.00 -8.16
C GLU A 20 -1.33 5.73 -8.73
N SER A 21 -1.16 5.89 -10.04
CA SER A 21 0.17 5.82 -10.65
C SER A 21 0.95 7.11 -10.38
N LEU A 22 2.10 6.98 -9.74
CA LEU A 22 3.02 8.09 -9.46
C LEU A 22 4.15 8.18 -10.50
N GLY A 23 4.10 7.35 -11.54
CA GLY A 23 5.13 7.24 -12.57
C GLY A 23 5.29 5.81 -13.07
N GLU A 24 6.38 5.59 -13.82
CA GLU A 24 6.70 4.26 -14.34
C GLU A 24 6.95 3.28 -13.19
N ARG A 25 6.08 2.27 -13.08
CA ARG A 25 6.16 1.19 -12.07
C ARG A 25 6.19 1.70 -10.63
N HIS A 26 5.57 2.86 -10.38
CA HIS A 26 5.52 3.52 -9.09
C HIS A 26 4.07 3.88 -8.77
N TRP A 27 3.61 3.55 -7.56
CA TRP A 27 2.19 3.58 -7.20
C TRP A 27 1.99 4.08 -5.76
N ALA A 28 0.96 4.89 -5.54
CA ALA A 28 0.34 5.04 -4.23
C ALA A 28 -0.84 4.05 -4.12
N LEU A 29 -1.03 3.46 -2.95
CA LEU A 29 -2.13 2.56 -2.67
C LEU A 29 -2.63 2.76 -1.24
N ASP A 30 -3.92 3.03 -1.10
CA ASP A 30 -4.60 3.00 0.19
C ASP A 30 -5.31 1.65 0.40
N LEU A 31 -5.02 1.03 1.54
CA LEU A 31 -5.57 -0.24 1.98
C LEU A 31 -6.60 0.00 3.09
N TYR A 32 -7.80 0.47 2.73
CA TYR A 32 -8.86 0.79 3.69
C TYR A 32 -9.38 -0.41 4.48
N ASN A 33 -9.25 -1.62 3.93
CA ASN A 33 -9.68 -2.86 4.59
C ASN A 33 -8.63 -3.44 5.54
N ALA A 34 -7.40 -2.93 5.52
CA ALA A 34 -6.39 -3.35 6.49
C ALA A 34 -6.76 -2.86 7.90
N GLU A 35 -6.34 -3.59 8.94
CA GLU A 35 -6.60 -3.21 10.33
C GLU A 35 -5.27 -3.02 11.10
N PRO A 36 -4.92 -1.77 11.48
CA PRO A 36 -5.53 -0.52 11.02
C PRO A 36 -5.25 -0.23 9.53
N PRO A 37 -6.05 0.64 8.88
CA PRO A 37 -5.89 1.01 7.47
C PRO A 37 -4.49 1.52 7.17
N LEU A 38 -4.01 1.26 5.95
CA LEU A 38 -2.65 1.63 5.55
C LEU A 38 -2.65 2.50 4.30
N THR A 39 -1.66 3.37 4.18
CA THR A 39 -1.28 4.01 2.92
C THR A 39 0.14 3.62 2.58
N LEU A 40 0.37 3.26 1.31
CA LEU A 40 1.62 2.70 0.81
C LEU A 40 2.08 3.46 -0.43
N GLU A 41 3.39 3.63 -0.55
CA GLU A 41 4.07 4.00 -1.78
C GLU A 41 4.94 2.83 -2.23
N ILE A 42 4.71 2.35 -3.45
CA ILE A 42 5.18 1.05 -3.96
C ILE A 42 5.92 1.26 -5.27
N GLU A 43 7.18 0.85 -5.31
CA GLU A 43 8.04 0.86 -6.49
C GLU A 43 8.44 -0.56 -6.90
N PHE A 44 8.27 -0.90 -8.18
CA PHE A 44 8.74 -2.16 -8.74
C PHE A 44 10.09 -1.98 -9.43
N SER A 45 11.09 -2.71 -8.96
CA SER A 45 12.41 -2.73 -9.57
C SER A 45 12.75 -4.11 -10.15
N LYS A 46 13.85 -4.19 -10.91
CA LYS A 46 14.44 -5.48 -11.34
C LYS A 46 14.88 -6.38 -10.17
N HIS A 47 14.93 -5.84 -8.95
CA HIS A 47 15.35 -6.53 -7.74
C HIS A 47 14.17 -6.89 -6.81
N GLY A 48 12.94 -6.58 -7.20
CA GLY A 48 11.73 -6.93 -6.47
C GLY A 48 10.86 -5.71 -6.11
N LEU A 49 10.03 -5.90 -5.07
CA LEU A 49 9.11 -4.89 -4.54
C LEU A 49 9.80 -4.05 -3.49
N GLU A 50 9.71 -2.73 -3.63
CA GLU A 50 10.08 -1.79 -2.59
C GLU A 50 8.87 -0.96 -2.19
N VAL A 51 8.65 -0.85 -0.88
CA VAL A 51 7.66 0.07 -0.30
C VAL A 51 8.41 1.26 0.26
N THR A 52 8.48 2.36 -0.48
CA THR A 52 9.27 3.57 -0.17
C THR A 52 8.68 4.33 1.02
N ALA A 53 7.35 4.33 1.14
CA ALA A 53 6.60 4.86 2.27
C ALA A 53 5.50 3.89 2.72
N ALA A 54 5.28 3.80 4.03
CA ALA A 54 4.16 3.07 4.62
C ALA A 54 3.75 3.74 5.93
N ALA A 55 2.46 4.02 6.09
CA ALA A 55 1.91 4.60 7.30
C ALA A 55 0.51 4.05 7.58
N GLU A 56 0.10 4.08 8.85
CA GLU A 56 -1.28 3.88 9.23
C GLU A 56 -2.11 5.10 8.81
N LEU A 57 -3.32 4.84 8.34
CA LEU A 57 -4.35 5.85 8.16
C LEU A 57 -5.30 5.80 9.35
N ARG A 58 -5.62 6.97 9.90
CA ARG A 58 -6.64 7.12 10.95
C ARG A 58 -7.74 8.04 10.46
N PHE A 59 -8.99 7.64 10.66
CA PHE A 59 -10.12 8.51 10.39
C PHE A 59 -10.28 9.53 11.52
N SER A 60 -10.45 10.80 11.18
CA SER A 60 -10.81 11.87 12.10
C SER A 60 -12.24 12.30 11.80
N GLU A 61 -13.15 12.13 12.77
CA GLU A 61 -14.53 12.64 12.64
C GLU A 61 -14.57 14.17 12.56
N GLU A 62 -13.63 14.87 13.21
CA GLU A 62 -13.56 16.34 13.18
C GLU A 62 -13.21 16.86 11.78
N LEU A 63 -12.33 16.15 11.07
CA LEU A 63 -11.87 16.54 9.74
C LEU A 63 -12.67 15.86 8.62
N ASP A 64 -13.57 14.94 8.97
CA ASP A 64 -14.32 14.07 8.05
C ASP A 64 -13.41 13.41 7.00
N GLY A 65 -12.30 12.82 7.46
CA GLY A 65 -11.29 12.27 6.54
C GLY A 65 -10.18 11.47 7.21
N TYR A 66 -9.42 10.76 6.37
CA TYR A 66 -8.24 10.00 6.78
C TYR A 66 -6.99 10.87 6.79
N TYR A 67 -6.13 10.65 7.78
CA TYR A 67 -4.80 11.26 7.87
C TYR A 67 -3.73 10.21 8.15
N MET A 68 -2.50 10.48 7.68
CA MET A 68 -1.34 9.65 7.99
C MET A 68 -0.99 9.79 9.47
N ALA A 69 -0.93 8.66 10.17
CA ALA A 69 -0.58 8.57 11.57
C ALA A 69 0.83 8.01 11.74
N GLU A 70 0.95 6.76 12.19
CA GLU A 70 2.23 6.15 12.52
C GLU A 70 2.90 5.53 11.31
N ARG A 71 4.22 5.73 11.19
CA ARG A 71 5.03 5.05 10.18
C ARG A 71 5.03 3.54 10.44
N VAL A 72 4.72 2.76 9.42
CA VAL A 72 4.82 1.30 9.48
C VAL A 72 6.21 0.88 8.98
N THR A 73 6.90 0.05 9.76
CA THR A 73 8.22 -0.51 9.41
C THR A 73 8.22 -2.03 9.32
N ASP A 74 7.10 -2.68 9.62
CA ASP A 74 6.94 -4.14 9.58
C ASP A 74 6.59 -4.60 8.15
N ALA A 75 7.58 -5.20 7.47
CA ALA A 75 7.46 -5.68 6.11
C ALA A 75 6.49 -6.86 5.96
N GLU A 76 6.38 -7.73 6.97
CA GLU A 76 5.46 -8.87 6.92
C GLU A 76 4.02 -8.41 7.12
N ARG A 77 3.79 -7.40 7.98
CA ARG A 77 2.48 -6.74 8.11
C ARG A 77 2.03 -6.12 6.79
N VAL A 78 2.90 -5.34 6.14
CA VAL A 78 2.56 -4.73 4.83
C VAL A 78 2.32 -5.80 3.78
N ARG A 79 3.13 -6.87 3.77
CA ARG A 79 2.95 -7.98 2.83
C ARG A 79 1.61 -8.70 3.03
N ALA A 80 1.23 -8.96 4.28
CA ALA A 80 -0.03 -9.62 4.60
C ALA A 80 -1.21 -8.76 4.14
N ALA A 81 -1.18 -7.44 4.40
CA ALA A 81 -2.22 -6.52 3.96
C ALA A 81 -2.35 -6.46 2.42
N LEU A 82 -1.23 -6.46 1.69
CA LEU A 82 -1.23 -6.52 0.22
C LEU A 82 -1.82 -7.85 -0.29
N LEU A 83 -1.49 -8.98 0.33
CA LEU A 83 -2.04 -10.29 -0.06
C LEU A 83 -3.54 -10.41 0.20
N ASP A 84 -4.02 -9.80 1.28
CA ASP A 84 -5.44 -9.74 1.59
C ASP A 84 -6.19 -8.85 0.59
N TRP A 85 -5.67 -7.64 0.33
CA TRP A 85 -6.22 -6.72 -0.67
C TRP A 85 -6.28 -7.32 -2.09
N MET A 86 -5.30 -8.16 -2.45
CA MET A 86 -5.29 -8.88 -3.73
C MET A 86 -6.41 -9.91 -3.88
N GLN A 87 -7.04 -10.35 -2.78
CA GLN A 87 -8.13 -11.34 -2.79
C GLN A 87 -9.53 -10.73 -2.81
N GLY A 88 -9.65 -9.45 -2.45
CA GLY A 88 -10.90 -8.67 -2.54
C GLY A 88 -11.21 -8.23 -3.96
#